data_AF-A0A8J5US38-F1
#
_entry.id   AF-A0A8J5US38-F1
#
_cell.length_a   1.000
_cell.length_b   1.000
_cell.length_c   1.000
_cell.angle_alpha   90.00
_cell.angle_beta   90.00
_cell.angle_gamma   90.00
#
_symmetry.space_group_name_H-M   'P 1'
#
loop_
_entity.id
_entity.type
_entity.pdbx_description
1 polymer ?
#
loop_
_entity_poly.entity_id
_entity_poly.type
_entity_poly.pdbx_seq_one_letter_code
_entity_poly.pdbx_strand_id
1 'polypeptide(L)'
;MYALDILLDKVYIEKKKYCSPELLVPIGDEFQDESSNNNGWQASHKFSFHNAYQFLQFMEKHPDRKPRVIEFEALQTVLIIHNRKPSLLEGVKLQVRYRDDDPSEKEILTLPYDFQRLLVQTRVTVLEIPETVEELEVPSSMLCNVNFPALNRLKTMSTLDSCILDQLCYLPTNLTSLDLKLTLGDDTHLIPHLPISLKSLTLGLSFSTPIPTMDLSSLKDLKFFSCIQRYACLPLHCLTLPTQISSLMITCTERLDSIVQFSQLKRLYVELSYKVNLHEILFPDSLEVLEIAYSNAPVRIWSVILNQLSLPPKLYSLTIDCFPGNLDFSGVRFPSNISVLRLEGCKLSGFKLPLSLTTLSLRGSAVNSLRSFNFEQLPDLVRLDLFDIFIESFEHSLPPSLKYLCLGANTLSKICIEAPGLVVLDLSFAAIEISGPDSFEIPDTVIKMSLKCANIVVKSAKNSEEPKPKLPQMLPKSLKHLDLNSCLVKPADFDIWGDLGKFEGLKILTSN
;
A
#
# COMPACT_ATOMS: atom_id res chain seq x y z
N MET A 1 14.06 -16.41 10.70
CA MET A 1 15.29 -16.86 10.01
C MET A 1 15.05 -18.18 9.29
N TYR A 2 14.06 -18.21 8.38
CA TYR A 2 13.83 -19.16 7.29
C TYR A 2 12.71 -18.53 6.42
N ALA A 3 12.78 -18.72 5.09
CA ALA A 3 12.20 -17.93 3.99
C ALA A 3 13.10 -16.73 3.61
N LEU A 4 13.71 -16.63 2.41
CA LEU A 4 13.40 -17.24 1.13
C LEU A 4 14.70 -17.20 0.28
N ASP A 5 15.35 -18.35 0.11
CA ASP A 5 16.35 -18.58 -0.94
C ASP A 5 15.69 -19.49 -1.99
N ILE A 6 16.08 -19.31 -3.26
CA ILE A 6 15.59 -19.96 -4.49
C ILE A 6 14.53 -19.15 -5.26
N LEU A 7 14.98 -18.11 -5.99
CA LEU A 7 14.71 -17.91 -7.43
C LEU A 7 15.37 -16.64 -8.01
N LEU A 8 16.67 -16.42 -7.76
CA LEU A 8 17.45 -15.47 -8.56
C LEU A 8 18.85 -16.04 -8.80
N ASP A 9 18.93 -16.95 -9.76
CA ASP A 9 20.20 -17.36 -10.34
C ASP A 9 20.36 -16.66 -11.71
N LYS A 10 21.43 -15.86 -11.81
CA LYS A 10 22.17 -15.46 -13.03
C LYS A 10 21.61 -14.36 -13.95
N VAL A 11 22.02 -13.12 -13.67
CA VAL A 11 22.82 -12.32 -14.64
C VAL A 11 23.90 -11.57 -13.86
N TYR A 12 25.11 -12.13 -13.88
CA TYR A 12 26.34 -11.51 -13.38
C TYR A 12 27.01 -10.85 -14.59
N ILE A 13 27.06 -9.52 -14.66
CA ILE A 13 28.00 -8.81 -15.53
C ILE A 13 28.91 -7.97 -14.63
N GLU A 14 30.17 -8.37 -14.58
CA GLU A 14 31.28 -7.61 -14.01
C GLU A 14 31.36 -6.22 -14.65
N LYS A 15 31.51 -5.17 -13.84
CA LYS A 15 32.38 -4.06 -14.20
C LYS A 15 33.27 -3.68 -13.02
N LYS A 16 34.57 -3.75 -13.31
CA LYS A 16 35.71 -3.43 -12.46
C LYS A 16 35.66 -2.00 -11.93
N LYS A 17 36.15 -1.86 -10.69
CA LYS A 17 36.71 -0.64 -10.09
C LYS A 17 37.68 0.06 -11.05
N TYR A 18 37.63 1.39 -11.12
CA TYR A 18 38.79 2.27 -10.88
C TYR A 18 38.36 3.74 -10.68
N CYS A 19 39.04 4.35 -9.70
CA CYS A 19 39.33 5.78 -9.49
C CYS A 19 38.45 6.62 -8.54
N SER A 20 39.22 7.32 -7.69
CA SER A 20 38.96 8.08 -6.46
C SER A 20 38.37 9.48 -6.72
N PRO A 21 38.00 10.25 -5.67
CA PRO A 21 37.25 11.48 -5.79
C PRO A 21 38.19 12.67 -6.01
N GLU A 22 37.99 13.39 -7.12
CA GLU A 22 38.59 14.71 -7.32
C GLU A 22 37.57 15.82 -7.08
N LEU A 23 38.11 16.86 -6.44
CA LEU A 23 37.51 18.09 -5.97
C LEU A 23 36.54 18.76 -6.97
N LEU A 24 35.45 19.26 -6.40
CA LEU A 24 34.64 20.35 -6.97
C LEU A 24 35.53 21.59 -7.18
N VAL A 25 35.79 21.91 -8.45
CA VAL A 25 36.24 23.24 -8.90
C VAL A 25 35.02 23.93 -9.52
N PRO A 26 34.82 25.25 -9.31
CA PRO A 26 33.67 25.95 -9.86
C PRO A 26 33.81 26.00 -11.38
N ILE A 27 32.82 25.49 -12.10
CA ILE A 27 32.70 25.71 -13.54
C ILE A 27 32.38 27.20 -13.72
N GLY A 28 33.36 27.94 -14.22
CA GLY A 28 33.17 29.28 -14.73
C GLY A 28 32.32 29.24 -16.00
N ASP A 29 31.46 30.25 -16.15
CA ASP A 29 30.65 30.51 -17.33
C ASP A 29 31.56 30.75 -18.56
N GLU A 30 31.91 29.70 -19.31
CA GLU A 30 32.44 29.86 -20.67
C GLU A 30 31.28 29.87 -21.67
N PHE A 31 30.78 31.08 -21.94
CA PHE A 31 29.98 31.36 -23.13
C PHE A 31 30.90 31.29 -24.36
N GLN A 32 30.71 30.28 -25.22
CA GLN A 32 31.32 30.30 -26.55
C GLN A 32 30.51 31.20 -27.48
N ASP A 33 30.92 32.46 -27.58
CA ASP A 33 30.46 33.36 -28.65
C ASP A 33 31.31 33.07 -29.91
N GLU A 34 30.80 32.21 -30.79
CA GLU A 34 31.43 31.95 -32.09
C GLU A 34 31.26 33.17 -33.02
N SER A 35 32.07 34.20 -32.80
CA SER A 35 32.22 35.34 -33.73
C SER A 35 33.61 35.35 -34.35
N SER A 36 33.86 34.45 -35.30
CA SER A 36 35.03 34.53 -36.18
C SER A 36 34.71 34.23 -37.64
N ASN A 37 34.30 35.25 -38.39
CA ASN A 37 35.04 35.74 -39.57
C ASN A 37 34.25 36.80 -40.34
N ASN A 38 35.00 37.82 -40.76
CA ASN A 38 34.60 38.92 -41.62
C ASN A 38 33.85 38.44 -42.86
N ASN A 39 32.58 38.84 -42.99
CA ASN A 39 31.98 39.43 -44.20
C ASN A 39 30.53 39.86 -43.91
N GLY A 40 30.35 41.13 -43.54
CA GLY A 40 29.20 41.98 -43.93
C GLY A 40 27.75 41.49 -43.76
N TRP A 41 27.47 40.43 -42.99
CA TRP A 41 26.12 39.97 -42.69
C TRP A 41 25.99 39.79 -41.18
N GLN A 42 24.89 40.31 -40.60
CA GLN A 42 24.59 40.34 -39.17
C GLN A 42 24.91 39.00 -38.49
N ALA A 43 25.88 38.98 -37.58
CA ALA A 43 26.21 37.80 -36.78
C ALA A 43 24.97 37.36 -35.99
N SER A 44 24.37 36.24 -36.38
CA SER A 44 23.29 35.64 -35.63
C SER A 44 23.90 34.95 -34.41
N HIS A 45 23.86 35.60 -33.24
CA HIS A 45 24.26 34.95 -32.00
C HIS A 45 23.41 33.70 -31.79
N LYS A 46 24.08 32.56 -31.75
CA LYS A 46 23.50 31.25 -31.47
C LYS A 46 23.76 30.93 -30.01
N PHE A 47 22.72 30.64 -29.26
CA PHE A 47 22.82 30.24 -27.85
C PHE A 47 22.31 28.82 -27.70
N SER A 48 22.95 28.03 -26.83
CA SER A 48 22.54 26.66 -26.52
C SER A 48 22.21 26.55 -25.03
N PHE A 49 21.10 25.91 -24.70
CA PHE A 49 20.67 25.70 -23.32
C PHE A 49 20.26 24.23 -23.12
N HIS A 50 20.69 23.65 -21.99
CA HIS A 50 20.39 22.24 -21.69
C HIS A 50 18.95 22.06 -21.18
N ASN A 51 18.36 23.09 -20.57
CA ASN A 51 16.99 23.05 -20.05
C ASN A 51 16.30 24.42 -20.02
N ALA A 52 14.99 24.42 -19.78
CA ALA A 52 14.16 25.63 -19.76
C ALA A 52 14.60 26.65 -18.71
N TYR A 53 15.09 26.17 -17.57
CA TYR A 53 15.49 27.01 -16.45
C TYR A 53 16.73 27.84 -16.79
N GLN A 54 17.76 27.23 -17.38
CA GLN A 54 18.96 27.94 -17.83
C GLN A 54 18.61 29.06 -18.82
N PHE A 55 17.70 28.79 -19.76
CA PHE A 55 17.21 29.80 -20.69
C PHE A 55 16.46 30.94 -19.98
N LEU A 56 15.52 30.61 -19.09
CA LEU A 56 14.73 31.63 -18.38
C LEU A 56 15.60 32.51 -17.49
N GLN A 57 16.58 31.93 -16.78
CA GLN A 57 17.56 32.68 -16.00
C GLN A 57 18.44 33.58 -16.87
N PHE A 58 18.87 33.09 -18.04
CA PHE A 58 19.65 33.87 -18.98
C PHE A 58 18.85 35.09 -19.47
N MET A 59 17.61 34.88 -19.88
CA MET A 59 16.73 35.97 -20.35
C MET A 59 16.36 36.96 -19.25
N GLU A 60 16.30 36.51 -17.99
CA GLU A 60 16.08 37.39 -16.84
C GLU A 60 17.31 38.25 -16.52
N LYS A 61 18.51 37.67 -16.61
CA LYS A 61 19.78 38.41 -16.43
C LYS A 61 20.12 39.33 -17.60
N HIS A 62 19.62 39.01 -18.80
CA HIS A 62 19.93 39.73 -20.05
C HIS A 62 18.68 40.04 -20.89
N PRO A 63 17.74 40.86 -20.38
CA PRO A 63 16.46 41.11 -21.05
C PRO A 63 16.61 41.75 -22.45
N ASP A 64 17.69 42.50 -22.68
CA ASP A 64 17.96 43.17 -23.95
C ASP A 64 18.59 42.24 -25.02
N ARG A 65 19.06 41.05 -24.61
CA ARG A 65 19.65 40.07 -25.52
C ARG A 65 18.59 39.11 -26.01
N LYS A 66 17.90 39.47 -27.10
CA LYS A 66 16.99 38.53 -27.80
C LYS A 66 17.78 37.65 -28.76
N PRO A 67 18.02 36.37 -28.43
CA PRO A 67 18.70 35.46 -29.34
C PRO A 67 17.86 35.28 -30.61
N ARG A 68 18.51 35.33 -31.79
CA ARG A 68 17.82 35.06 -33.06
C ARG A 68 17.72 33.57 -33.36
N VAL A 69 18.66 32.79 -32.84
CA VAL A 69 18.67 31.33 -32.94
C VAL A 69 18.96 30.75 -31.56
N ILE A 70 18.10 29.85 -31.08
CA ILE A 70 18.33 29.10 -29.85
C ILE A 70 18.36 27.61 -30.17
N GLU A 71 19.36 26.92 -29.64
CA GLU A 71 19.45 25.47 -29.65
C GLU A 71 19.03 24.89 -28.29
N PHE A 72 18.13 23.91 -28.31
CA PHE A 72 17.69 23.16 -27.14
C PHE A 72 17.96 21.67 -27.33
N GLU A 73 18.32 20.98 -26.25
CA GLU A 73 18.60 19.54 -26.28
C GLU A 73 17.37 18.65 -26.29
N ALA A 74 16.19 19.19 -25.97
CA ALA A 74 14.93 18.45 -25.93
C ALA A 74 13.75 19.38 -26.24
N LEU A 75 12.74 18.87 -26.97
CA LEU A 75 11.56 19.66 -27.35
C LEU A 75 10.72 20.07 -26.14
N GLN A 76 10.66 19.22 -25.12
CA GLN A 76 9.96 19.49 -23.87
C GLN A 76 10.41 20.81 -23.21
N THR A 77 11.70 21.17 -23.35
CA THR A 77 12.24 22.45 -22.88
C THR A 77 11.55 23.64 -23.55
N VAL A 78 11.35 23.57 -24.87
CA VAL A 78 10.68 24.63 -25.64
C VAL A 78 9.23 24.78 -25.21
N LEU A 79 8.52 23.66 -25.02
CA LEU A 79 7.12 23.67 -24.59
C LEU A 79 6.95 24.29 -23.20
N ILE A 80 7.84 23.97 -22.26
CA ILE A 80 7.86 24.58 -20.93
C ILE A 80 8.03 26.11 -21.03
N ILE A 81 8.95 26.59 -21.86
CA ILE A 81 9.17 28.03 -22.06
C ILE A 81 7.95 28.68 -22.72
N HIS A 82 7.38 28.05 -23.75
CA HIS A 82 6.20 28.56 -24.45
C HIS A 82 5.01 28.74 -23.51
N ASN A 83 4.73 27.74 -22.67
CA ASN A 83 3.61 27.80 -21.73
C ASN A 83 3.83 28.83 -20.62
N ARG A 84 5.08 29.07 -20.20
CA ARG A 84 5.39 30.01 -19.12
C ARG A 84 5.54 31.47 -19.58
N LYS A 85 6.28 31.69 -20.67
CA LYS A 85 6.63 33.03 -21.19
C LYS A 85 6.75 33.01 -22.74
N PRO A 86 5.63 32.91 -23.47
CA PRO A 86 5.64 32.72 -24.93
C PRO A 86 6.32 33.87 -25.67
N SER A 87 6.25 35.11 -25.16
CA SER A 87 6.88 36.29 -25.75
C SER A 87 8.41 36.21 -25.84
N LEU A 88 9.05 35.30 -25.09
CA LEU A 88 10.50 35.09 -25.16
C LEU A 88 10.94 34.28 -26.39
N LEU A 89 10.00 33.57 -27.02
CA LEU A 89 10.24 32.76 -28.21
C LEU A 89 9.80 33.49 -29.50
N GLU A 90 9.15 34.65 -29.37
CA GLU A 90 8.63 35.42 -30.50
C GLU A 90 9.76 35.94 -31.40
N GLY A 91 9.69 35.59 -32.70
CA GLY A 91 10.70 35.96 -33.68
C GLY A 91 12.03 35.21 -33.55
N VAL A 92 12.10 34.19 -32.68
CA VAL A 92 13.30 33.37 -32.47
C VAL A 92 13.24 32.10 -33.30
N LYS A 93 14.33 31.77 -33.99
CA LYS A 93 14.48 30.48 -34.68
C LYS A 93 14.91 29.40 -33.69
N LEU A 94 14.11 28.37 -33.55
CA LEU A 94 14.38 27.27 -32.63
C LEU A 94 15.05 26.12 -33.36
N GLN A 95 16.15 25.62 -32.80
CA GLN A 95 16.80 24.37 -33.18
C GLN A 95 16.65 23.42 -32.01
N VAL A 96 16.04 22.26 -32.23
CA VAL A 96 15.88 21.24 -31.20
C VAL A 96 16.60 19.99 -31.66
N ARG A 97 17.49 19.44 -30.84
CA ARG A 97 18.06 18.11 -31.07
C ARG A 97 17.05 17.08 -30.61
N TYR A 98 16.48 16.32 -31.55
CA TYR A 98 15.58 15.23 -31.20
C TYR A 98 16.37 14.03 -30.67
N ARG A 99 15.89 13.46 -29.57
CA ARG A 99 16.16 12.07 -29.20
C ARG A 99 14.95 11.22 -29.61
N ASP A 100 15.14 9.92 -29.80
CA ASP A 100 14.12 9.00 -30.33
C ASP A 100 12.85 8.87 -29.44
N ASP A 101 12.83 9.53 -28.27
CA ASP A 101 11.81 9.50 -27.22
C ASP A 101 11.06 10.84 -26.98
N ASP A 102 11.24 11.86 -27.83
CA ASP A 102 10.63 13.20 -27.68
C ASP A 102 9.18 13.34 -28.28
N PRO A 103 8.41 14.40 -27.91
CA PRO A 103 6.98 14.59 -28.23
C PRO A 103 6.60 14.55 -29.72
N SER A 104 5.30 14.31 -29.98
CA SER A 104 4.79 14.00 -31.31
C SER A 104 4.70 15.19 -32.29
N GLU A 105 4.85 14.88 -33.59
CA GLU A 105 4.77 15.79 -34.75
C GLU A 105 3.59 16.78 -34.73
N LYS A 106 2.47 16.39 -34.10
CA LYS A 106 1.26 17.23 -34.02
C LYS A 106 1.40 18.41 -33.07
N GLU A 107 2.17 18.30 -31.99
CA GLU A 107 2.39 19.42 -31.06
C GLU A 107 3.25 20.51 -31.72
N ILE A 108 4.27 20.10 -32.49
CA ILE A 108 5.20 20.98 -33.21
C ILE A 108 4.46 21.83 -34.25
N LEU A 109 3.45 21.26 -34.92
CA LEU A 109 2.66 21.94 -35.96
C LEU A 109 1.65 22.96 -35.40
N THR A 110 1.38 22.96 -34.10
CA THR A 110 0.47 23.94 -33.46
C THR A 110 1.18 25.21 -32.99
N LEU A 111 2.51 25.22 -32.97
CA LEU A 111 3.29 26.36 -32.54
C LEU A 111 3.42 27.39 -33.69
N PRO A 112 3.31 28.71 -33.43
CA PRO A 112 3.35 29.75 -34.46
C PRO A 112 4.76 30.03 -35.02
N TYR A 113 5.71 29.10 -34.87
CA TYR A 113 7.12 29.26 -35.23
C TYR A 113 7.48 28.37 -36.43
N ASP A 114 8.44 28.81 -37.24
CA ASP A 114 8.83 28.11 -38.49
C ASP A 114 9.73 26.89 -38.21
N PHE A 115 9.11 25.71 -38.05
CA PHE A 115 9.76 24.42 -37.76
C PHE A 115 10.07 23.56 -39.01
N GLN A 116 9.90 24.08 -40.24
CA GLN A 116 9.70 23.29 -41.47
C GLN A 116 10.89 22.46 -42.02
N ARG A 117 11.91 22.07 -41.23
CA ARG A 117 13.07 21.31 -41.75
C ARG A 117 13.48 20.02 -41.01
N LEU A 118 12.64 19.45 -40.15
CA LEU A 118 13.04 18.30 -39.30
C LEU A 118 12.11 17.07 -39.31
N LEU A 119 11.23 16.92 -40.29
CA LEU A 119 10.25 15.82 -40.27
C LEU A 119 10.80 14.51 -40.86
N VAL A 120 11.10 13.53 -39.99
CA VAL A 120 11.13 12.10 -40.32
C VAL A 120 10.15 11.38 -39.38
N GLN A 121 9.10 10.86 -40.01
CA GLN A 121 8.03 9.94 -39.56
C GLN A 121 8.04 9.43 -38.10
N THR A 122 7.01 9.82 -37.34
CA THR A 122 6.42 8.99 -36.27
C THR A 122 4.90 8.91 -36.43
N ARG A 123 4.35 7.69 -36.34
CA ARG A 123 2.90 7.43 -36.39
C ARG A 123 2.28 7.80 -35.04
N VAL A 124 1.46 8.86 -35.01
CA VAL A 124 0.61 9.21 -33.86
C VAL A 124 -0.69 8.41 -33.93
N THR A 125 -0.91 7.53 -32.97
CA THR A 125 -2.22 6.92 -32.73
C THR A 125 -3.05 7.91 -31.91
N VAL A 126 -3.94 8.66 -32.55
CA VAL A 126 -4.98 9.38 -31.81
C VAL A 126 -5.90 8.32 -31.22
N LEU A 127 -5.95 8.23 -29.89
CA LEU A 127 -6.97 7.44 -29.23
C LEU A 127 -8.30 8.18 -29.38
N GLU A 128 -9.09 7.76 -30.36
CA GLU A 128 -10.52 8.06 -30.37
C GLU A 128 -11.15 7.28 -29.21
N ILE A 129 -11.43 7.99 -28.11
CA ILE A 129 -12.15 7.42 -26.97
C ILE A 129 -13.63 7.30 -27.40
N PRO A 130 -14.20 6.09 -27.46
CA PRO A 130 -15.61 5.91 -27.81
C PRO A 130 -16.51 6.71 -26.87
N GLU A 131 -17.64 7.20 -27.40
CA GLU A 131 -18.59 8.03 -26.64
C GLU A 131 -19.16 7.37 -25.38
N THR A 132 -18.98 6.06 -25.22
CA THR A 132 -19.52 5.22 -24.15
C THR A 132 -18.54 4.96 -23.00
N VAL A 133 -17.29 5.46 -23.08
CA VAL A 133 -16.27 5.19 -22.06
C VAL A 133 -16.44 6.14 -20.87
N GLU A 134 -16.79 5.61 -19.70
CA GLU A 134 -16.91 6.38 -18.46
C GLU A 134 -15.68 6.28 -17.55
N GLU A 135 -14.85 5.24 -17.77
CA GLU A 135 -13.63 4.94 -17.01
C GLU A 135 -12.46 4.78 -17.97
N LEU A 136 -11.31 5.40 -17.64
CA LEU A 136 -10.12 5.31 -18.48
C LEU A 136 -8.87 5.15 -17.60
N GLU A 137 -8.08 4.13 -17.92
CA GLU A 137 -6.71 4.00 -17.45
C GLU A 137 -5.79 4.63 -18.49
N VAL A 138 -5.11 5.72 -18.11
CA VAL A 138 -4.25 6.48 -19.03
C VAL A 138 -2.80 6.32 -18.59
N PRO A 139 -1.95 5.65 -19.39
CA PRO A 139 -0.51 5.66 -19.13
C PRO A 139 0.01 7.10 -19.14
N SER A 140 0.94 7.37 -18.23
CA SER A 140 1.62 8.66 -18.05
C SER A 140 2.03 9.37 -19.34
N SER A 141 2.57 8.60 -20.28
CA SER A 141 3.10 9.07 -21.57
C SER A 141 2.02 9.51 -22.57
N MET A 142 0.74 9.23 -22.29
CA MET A 142 -0.34 9.48 -23.25
C MET A 142 -1.12 10.76 -23.01
N LEU A 143 -1.08 11.36 -21.82
CA LEU A 143 -1.89 12.55 -21.48
C LEU A 143 -1.64 13.76 -22.39
N CYS A 144 -0.40 13.98 -22.83
CA CYS A 144 -0.07 15.04 -23.78
C CYS A 144 -0.68 14.83 -25.18
N ASN A 145 -1.04 13.59 -25.53
CA ASN A 145 -1.55 13.21 -26.84
C ASN A 145 -3.07 13.00 -26.89
N VAL A 146 -3.80 13.24 -25.78
CA VAL A 146 -5.26 13.03 -25.76
C VAL A 146 -6.02 14.31 -26.15
N ASN A 147 -7.02 14.15 -27.01
CA ASN A 147 -7.94 15.23 -27.37
C ASN A 147 -8.85 15.58 -26.17
N PHE A 148 -8.55 16.67 -25.47
CA PHE A 148 -9.19 17.09 -24.22
C PHE A 148 -10.74 17.21 -24.22
N PRO A 149 -11.43 17.60 -25.30
CA PRO A 149 -12.89 17.61 -25.33
C PRO A 149 -13.52 16.23 -25.11
N ALA A 150 -12.85 15.14 -25.50
CA ALA A 150 -13.33 13.78 -25.28
C ALA A 150 -13.21 13.37 -23.80
N LEU A 151 -12.23 13.92 -23.08
CA LEU A 151 -11.99 13.61 -21.67
C LEU A 151 -13.08 14.20 -20.75
N ASN A 152 -13.75 15.28 -21.15
CA ASN A 152 -14.86 15.90 -20.39
C ASN A 152 -16.07 14.97 -20.15
N ARG A 153 -16.08 13.74 -20.68
CA ARG A 153 -17.12 12.73 -20.38
C ARG A 153 -16.71 11.74 -19.30
N LEU A 154 -15.42 11.63 -19.00
CA LEU A 154 -14.92 10.69 -18.01
C LEU A 154 -15.40 11.09 -16.61
N LYS A 155 -15.84 10.08 -15.86
CA LYS A 155 -16.24 10.24 -14.45
C LYS A 155 -15.18 9.69 -13.51
N THR A 156 -14.44 8.68 -13.97
CA THR A 156 -13.37 8.03 -13.22
C THR A 156 -12.12 7.95 -14.10
N MET A 157 -10.96 8.18 -13.48
CA MET A 157 -9.66 8.03 -14.13
C MET A 157 -8.72 7.34 -13.15
N SER A 158 -8.21 6.18 -13.54
CA SER A 158 -7.30 5.39 -12.72
C SER A 158 -5.87 5.47 -13.25
N THR A 159 -4.93 5.54 -12.33
CA THR A 159 -3.50 5.33 -12.55
C THR A 159 -2.83 6.30 -13.53
N LEU A 160 -2.88 7.58 -13.22
CA LEU A 160 -2.01 8.57 -13.86
C LEU A 160 -0.61 8.53 -13.24
N ASP A 161 0.23 7.66 -13.78
CA ASP A 161 1.65 7.59 -13.37
C ASP A 161 2.43 8.79 -13.90
N SER A 162 3.55 9.15 -13.27
CA SER A 162 4.58 10.09 -13.76
C SER A 162 4.08 11.38 -14.43
N CYS A 163 2.94 11.91 -14.02
CA CYS A 163 2.38 13.11 -14.61
C CYS A 163 3.21 14.33 -14.24
N ILE A 164 3.52 15.14 -15.25
CA ILE A 164 4.06 16.48 -15.03
C ILE A 164 2.93 17.31 -14.43
N LEU A 165 3.16 17.95 -13.28
CA LEU A 165 2.14 18.74 -12.58
C LEU A 165 1.37 19.67 -13.51
N ASP A 166 2.06 20.36 -14.42
CA ASP A 166 1.44 21.30 -15.36
C ASP A 166 0.31 20.67 -16.22
N GLN A 167 0.27 19.34 -16.37
CA GLN A 167 -0.79 18.64 -17.10
C GLN A 167 -2.10 18.46 -16.31
N LEU A 168 -2.07 18.58 -14.98
CA LEU A 168 -3.29 18.38 -14.17
C LEU A 168 -4.34 19.47 -14.43
N CYS A 169 -3.95 20.63 -14.95
CA CYS A 169 -4.89 21.69 -15.33
C CYS A 169 -5.81 21.30 -16.49
N TYR A 170 -5.48 20.24 -17.22
CA TYR A 170 -6.30 19.73 -18.32
C TYR A 170 -7.22 18.57 -17.91
N LEU A 171 -7.26 18.22 -16.63
CA LEU A 171 -8.16 17.19 -16.14
C LEU A 171 -9.64 17.60 -16.37
N PRO A 172 -10.50 16.63 -16.72
CA PRO A 172 -11.93 16.87 -16.88
C PRO A 172 -12.55 17.53 -15.65
N THR A 173 -13.28 18.62 -15.86
CA THR A 173 -13.93 19.36 -14.76
C THR A 173 -15.07 18.60 -14.07
N ASN A 174 -15.56 17.52 -14.68
CA ASN A 174 -16.61 16.64 -14.17
C ASN A 174 -16.05 15.36 -13.53
N LEU A 175 -14.73 15.23 -13.38
CA LEU A 175 -14.13 14.04 -12.81
C LEU A 175 -14.53 13.86 -11.34
N THR A 176 -14.98 12.66 -10.98
CA THR A 176 -15.48 12.34 -9.63
C THR A 176 -14.53 11.44 -8.84
N SER A 177 -13.69 10.66 -9.52
CA SER A 177 -12.66 9.84 -8.91
C SER A 177 -11.37 9.92 -9.69
N LEU A 178 -10.26 10.09 -8.97
CA LEU A 178 -8.94 10.24 -9.57
C LEU A 178 -7.88 9.49 -8.75
N ASP A 179 -7.08 8.66 -9.41
CA ASP A 179 -5.88 8.03 -8.84
C ASP A 179 -4.63 8.54 -9.58
N LEU A 180 -3.78 9.27 -8.87
CA LEU A 180 -2.55 9.88 -9.38
C LEU A 180 -1.35 9.25 -8.70
N LYS A 181 -0.32 8.88 -9.47
CA LYS A 181 1.02 8.71 -8.92
C LYS A 181 1.93 9.85 -9.35
N LEU A 182 2.25 10.73 -8.41
CA LEU A 182 3.09 11.89 -8.64
C LEU A 182 4.52 11.60 -8.20
N THR A 183 5.47 11.92 -9.08
CA THR A 183 6.88 12.05 -8.74
C THR A 183 7.17 13.53 -8.63
N LEU A 184 7.34 14.01 -7.40
CA LEU A 184 7.51 15.43 -7.13
C LEU A 184 9.00 15.72 -6.97
N GLY A 185 9.52 16.59 -7.85
CA GLY A 185 10.89 17.09 -7.79
C GLY A 185 11.02 18.31 -6.88
N ASP A 186 12.27 18.72 -6.66
CA ASP A 186 12.68 19.70 -5.63
C ASP A 186 12.03 21.09 -5.76
N ASP A 187 11.51 21.46 -6.94
CA ASP A 187 10.99 22.80 -7.25
C ASP A 187 9.45 22.91 -7.27
N THR A 188 8.74 21.87 -6.83
CA THR A 188 7.28 21.78 -7.00
C THR A 188 6.50 22.37 -5.83
N HIS A 189 6.41 23.70 -5.73
CA HIS A 189 5.70 24.36 -4.61
C HIS A 189 4.18 24.45 -4.75
N LEU A 190 3.60 24.10 -5.91
CA LEU A 190 2.16 24.26 -6.15
C LEU A 190 1.60 23.05 -6.87
N ILE A 191 0.63 22.40 -6.25
CA ILE A 191 -0.21 21.43 -6.96
C ILE A 191 -1.26 22.23 -7.74
N PRO A 192 -1.37 22.04 -9.06
CA PRO A 192 -2.37 22.70 -9.88
C PRO A 192 -3.79 22.42 -9.39
N HIS A 193 -4.71 23.29 -9.78
CA HIS A 193 -6.12 23.16 -9.46
C HIS A 193 -6.68 21.82 -9.97
N LEU A 194 -7.07 20.96 -9.03
CA LEU A 194 -7.78 19.71 -9.31
C LEU A 194 -9.28 20.00 -9.57
N PRO A 195 -9.99 19.13 -10.31
CA PRO A 195 -11.42 19.30 -10.56
C PRO A 195 -12.25 19.37 -9.27
N ILE A 196 -13.04 20.44 -9.12
CA ILE A 196 -13.84 20.69 -7.91
C ILE A 196 -14.93 19.63 -7.66
N SER A 197 -15.29 18.83 -8.68
CA SER A 197 -16.27 17.75 -8.60
C SER A 197 -15.73 16.45 -7.99
N LEU A 198 -14.44 16.39 -7.65
CA LEU A 198 -13.82 15.18 -7.11
C LEU A 198 -14.47 14.78 -5.78
N LYS A 199 -14.89 13.51 -5.71
CA LYS A 199 -15.41 12.83 -4.53
C LYS A 199 -14.40 11.85 -3.94
N SER A 200 -13.49 11.34 -4.77
CA SER A 200 -12.44 10.40 -4.40
C SER A 200 -11.12 10.81 -5.03
N LEU A 201 -10.06 10.86 -4.22
CA LEU A 201 -8.71 11.17 -4.67
C LEU A 201 -7.71 10.22 -4.01
N THR A 202 -6.92 9.51 -4.81
CA THR A 202 -5.76 8.73 -4.38
C THR A 202 -4.50 9.38 -4.93
N LEU A 203 -3.54 9.64 -4.06
CA LEU A 203 -2.23 10.20 -4.38
C LEU A 203 -1.14 9.21 -3.95
N GLY A 204 -0.49 8.58 -4.92
CA GLY A 204 0.78 7.88 -4.73
C GLY A 204 1.93 8.86 -4.87
N LEU A 205 2.62 9.20 -3.80
CA LEU A 205 3.68 10.21 -3.85
C LEU A 205 5.08 9.57 -3.73
N SER A 206 5.99 10.00 -4.61
CA SER A 206 7.41 9.68 -4.54
C SER A 206 8.21 10.98 -4.53
N PHE A 207 9.02 11.17 -3.48
CA PHE A 207 9.81 12.39 -3.26
C PHE A 207 11.25 12.05 -2.90
N SER A 208 12.18 12.90 -3.32
CA SER A 208 13.56 13.00 -2.80
C SER A 208 13.73 14.10 -1.75
N THR A 209 12.79 15.03 -1.66
CA THR A 209 12.89 16.29 -0.90
C THR A 209 11.68 16.56 0.01
N PRO A 210 11.77 17.56 0.93
CA PRO A 210 10.68 17.92 1.82
C PRO A 210 9.41 18.30 1.05
N ILE A 211 8.27 17.87 1.57
CA ILE A 211 7.01 17.92 0.82
C ILE A 211 6.43 19.33 0.89
N PRO A 212 6.05 19.94 -0.25
CA PRO A 212 5.30 21.20 -0.27
C PRO A 212 3.99 21.07 0.51
N THR A 213 3.53 22.19 1.07
CA THR A 213 2.17 22.28 1.60
C THR A 213 1.15 22.12 0.47
N MET A 214 0.22 21.20 0.64
CA MET A 214 -0.84 20.87 -0.30
C MET A 214 -2.18 21.35 0.25
N ASP A 215 -2.79 22.32 -0.43
CA ASP A 215 -4.13 22.81 -0.07
C ASP A 215 -5.20 22.23 -1.01
N LEU A 216 -6.00 21.30 -0.47
CA LEU A 216 -7.13 20.67 -1.13
C LEU A 216 -8.48 21.19 -0.58
N SER A 217 -8.48 22.28 0.20
CA SER A 217 -9.70 22.83 0.83
C SER A 217 -10.79 23.24 -0.18
N SER A 218 -10.40 23.49 -1.43
CA SER A 218 -11.32 23.82 -2.53
C SER A 218 -12.19 22.63 -2.99
N LEU A 219 -11.78 21.39 -2.73
CA LEU A 219 -12.47 20.15 -3.14
C LEU A 219 -13.62 19.81 -2.19
N LYS A 220 -14.64 20.68 -2.12
CA LYS A 220 -15.73 20.60 -1.11
C LYS A 220 -16.51 19.29 -1.12
N ASP A 221 -16.56 18.60 -2.27
CA ASP A 221 -17.29 17.34 -2.44
C ASP A 221 -16.44 16.10 -2.15
N LEU A 222 -15.16 16.27 -1.80
CA LEU A 222 -14.24 15.17 -1.52
C LEU A 222 -14.66 14.40 -0.27
N LYS A 223 -14.96 13.11 -0.42
CA LYS A 223 -15.40 12.19 0.64
C LYS A 223 -14.36 11.14 1.00
N PHE A 224 -13.54 10.74 0.03
CA PHE A 224 -12.44 9.80 0.18
C PHE A 224 -11.14 10.47 -0.24
N PHE A 225 -10.13 10.38 0.62
CA PHE A 225 -8.77 10.80 0.30
C PHE A 225 -7.79 9.72 0.74
N SER A 226 -6.90 9.34 -0.18
CA SER A 226 -5.79 8.43 0.08
C SER A 226 -4.48 9.10 -0.33
N CYS A 227 -3.49 9.06 0.55
CA CYS A 227 -2.13 9.51 0.27
C CYS A 227 -1.15 8.45 0.73
N ILE A 228 -0.61 7.70 -0.21
CA ILE A 228 0.33 6.61 0.03
C ILE A 228 1.71 7.08 -0.38
N GLN A 229 2.69 6.97 0.52
CA GLN A 229 4.04 7.43 0.27
C GLN A 229 5.06 6.30 0.43
N ARG A 230 6.00 6.20 -0.52
CA ARG A 230 6.98 5.10 -0.54
C ARG A 230 8.29 5.37 0.20
N TYR A 231 8.77 6.62 0.23
CA TYR A 231 10.17 6.92 0.57
C TYR A 231 10.38 7.99 1.64
N ALA A 232 9.55 9.02 1.61
CA ALA A 232 9.51 10.04 2.65
C ALA A 232 8.10 10.01 3.26
N CYS A 233 7.79 10.90 4.18
CA CYS A 233 6.50 10.87 4.86
C CYS A 233 5.91 12.26 4.93
N LEU A 234 4.58 12.35 4.79
CA LEU A 234 3.82 13.58 4.72
C LEU A 234 3.37 13.97 6.13
N PRO A 235 3.92 15.06 6.71
CA PRO A 235 3.34 15.60 7.92
C PRO A 235 1.91 16.04 7.61
N LEU A 236 0.94 15.61 8.42
CA LEU A 236 -0.47 15.90 8.17
C LEU A 236 -0.75 17.42 8.18
N HIS A 237 0.07 18.22 8.87
CA HIS A 237 -0.02 19.67 8.87
C HIS A 237 0.36 20.31 7.53
N CYS A 238 1.06 19.60 6.65
CA CYS A 238 1.32 20.04 5.28
C CYS A 238 0.10 19.85 4.37
N LEU A 239 -0.96 19.18 4.84
CA LEU A 239 -2.12 18.85 4.04
C LEU A 239 -3.37 19.56 4.59
N THR A 240 -3.89 20.51 3.84
CA THR A 240 -5.19 21.15 4.15
C THR A 240 -6.28 20.40 3.39
N LEU A 241 -7.07 19.62 4.10
CA LEU A 241 -8.17 18.83 3.52
C LEU A 241 -9.53 19.47 3.83
N PRO A 242 -10.55 19.25 2.98
CA PRO A 242 -11.91 19.65 3.27
C PRO A 242 -12.46 18.89 4.50
N THR A 243 -13.23 19.57 5.34
CA THR A 243 -13.78 19.01 6.59
C THR A 243 -14.86 17.94 6.38
N GLN A 244 -15.33 17.79 5.13
CA GLN A 244 -16.39 16.87 4.69
C GLN A 244 -15.90 15.44 4.43
N ILE A 245 -14.60 15.17 4.59
CA ILE A 245 -14.01 13.84 4.37
C ILE A 245 -14.58 12.84 5.36
N SER A 246 -14.99 11.69 4.81
CA SER A 246 -15.57 10.57 5.55
C SER A 246 -14.63 9.38 5.65
N SER A 247 -13.66 9.27 4.74
CA SER A 247 -12.67 8.21 4.70
C SER A 247 -11.29 8.76 4.37
N LEU A 248 -10.32 8.48 5.21
CA LEU A 248 -8.93 8.96 5.09
C LEU A 248 -7.96 7.78 5.17
N MET A 249 -7.08 7.68 4.19
CA MET A 249 -5.98 6.72 4.16
C MET A 249 -4.67 7.48 4.02
N ILE A 250 -3.77 7.39 4.99
CA ILE A 250 -2.52 8.16 4.97
C ILE A 250 -1.33 7.35 5.45
N THR A 251 -0.17 7.54 4.83
CA THR A 251 1.12 7.16 5.41
C THR A 251 1.69 8.36 6.17
N CYS A 252 1.95 8.22 7.48
CA CYS A 252 2.36 9.32 8.37
C CYS A 252 3.56 8.94 9.25
N THR A 253 4.34 9.94 9.68
CA THR A 253 5.53 9.75 10.49
C THR A 253 5.59 10.47 11.80
N GLU A 254 4.90 11.58 11.93
CA GLU A 254 5.10 12.48 13.05
C GLU A 254 3.87 12.51 13.94
N ARG A 255 2.93 13.40 13.61
CA ARG A 255 1.80 13.74 14.45
C ARG A 255 0.52 13.73 13.67
N LEU A 256 -0.52 13.23 14.32
CA LEU A 256 -1.90 13.17 13.80
C LEU A 256 -2.81 14.16 14.53
N ASP A 257 -2.25 15.15 15.23
CA ASP A 257 -2.99 16.09 16.08
C ASP A 257 -4.11 16.83 15.33
N SER A 258 -3.92 17.09 14.03
CA SER A 258 -4.92 17.75 13.19
C SER A 258 -6.09 16.85 12.77
N ILE A 259 -6.07 15.55 13.06
CA ILE A 259 -7.12 14.63 12.60
C ILE A 259 -8.48 14.90 13.25
N VAL A 260 -8.48 15.51 14.44
CA VAL A 260 -9.69 15.90 15.18
C VAL A 260 -10.55 16.91 14.41
N GLN A 261 -9.96 17.66 13.45
CA GLN A 261 -10.69 18.65 12.65
C GLN A 261 -11.70 18.00 11.69
N PHE A 262 -11.55 16.71 11.38
CA PHE A 262 -12.43 15.97 10.47
C PHE A 262 -13.64 15.40 11.21
N SER A 263 -14.55 16.28 11.63
CA SER A 263 -15.76 15.92 12.38
C SER A 263 -16.73 14.94 11.68
N GLN A 264 -16.54 14.70 10.38
CA GLN A 264 -17.32 13.75 9.57
C GLN A 264 -16.55 12.46 9.26
N LEU A 265 -15.31 12.32 9.75
CA LEU A 265 -14.45 11.18 9.46
C LEU A 265 -15.01 9.92 10.12
N LYS A 266 -15.34 8.92 9.31
CA LYS A 266 -15.86 7.63 9.76
C LYS A 266 -14.82 6.52 9.67
N ARG A 267 -13.92 6.60 8.69
CA ARG A 267 -12.91 5.58 8.43
C ARG A 267 -11.54 6.22 8.36
N LEU A 268 -10.60 5.65 9.12
CA LEU A 268 -9.23 6.10 9.14
C LEU A 268 -8.31 4.90 9.02
N TYR A 269 -7.51 4.88 7.95
CA TYR A 269 -6.35 4.02 7.82
C TYR A 269 -5.09 4.87 7.94
N VAL A 270 -4.21 4.49 8.86
CA VAL A 270 -2.90 5.13 9.04
C VAL A 270 -1.82 4.09 8.94
N GLU A 271 -0.91 4.29 8.01
CA GLU A 271 0.35 3.57 7.95
C GLU A 271 1.43 4.41 8.62
N LEU A 272 2.02 3.91 9.69
CA LEU A 272 3.02 4.60 10.49
C LEU A 272 4.42 4.12 10.14
N SER A 273 5.27 5.05 9.68
CA SER A 273 6.67 4.72 9.33
C SER A 273 7.66 4.96 10.48
N TYR A 274 7.28 5.75 11.50
CA TYR A 274 8.10 6.00 12.69
C TYR A 274 7.30 5.87 13.99
N LYS A 275 8.01 6.00 15.12
CA LYS A 275 7.45 5.95 16.47
C LYS A 275 6.53 7.15 16.70
N VAL A 276 5.23 6.92 16.53
CA VAL A 276 4.18 7.87 16.92
C VAL A 276 3.64 7.49 18.29
N ASN A 277 3.56 8.49 19.18
CA ASN A 277 2.90 8.36 20.47
C ASN A 277 1.38 8.41 20.27
N LEU A 278 0.74 7.26 20.10
CA LEU A 278 -0.70 7.19 19.81
C LEU A 278 -1.59 7.81 20.90
N HIS A 279 -1.11 7.92 22.14
CA HIS A 279 -1.86 8.54 23.25
C HIS A 279 -2.00 10.06 23.12
N GLU A 280 -1.17 10.73 22.32
CA GLU A 280 -1.28 12.17 22.06
C GLU A 280 -2.37 12.47 21.00
N ILE A 281 -2.86 11.44 20.29
CA ILE A 281 -3.78 11.62 19.18
C ILE A 281 -5.21 11.71 19.69
N LEU A 282 -5.87 12.81 19.35
CA LEU A 282 -7.31 12.98 19.52
C LEU A 282 -8.03 12.58 18.23
N PHE A 283 -8.69 11.44 18.27
CA PHE A 283 -9.53 10.98 17.16
C PHE A 283 -10.90 11.67 17.20
N PRO A 284 -11.54 11.93 16.05
CA PRO A 284 -12.87 12.52 16.01
C PRO A 284 -13.93 11.52 16.53
N ASP A 285 -14.93 12.02 17.26
CA ASP A 285 -16.03 11.21 17.82
C ASP A 285 -16.87 10.48 16.77
N SER A 286 -16.81 10.92 15.51
CA SER A 286 -17.49 10.30 14.37
C SER A 286 -16.82 9.02 13.88
N LEU A 287 -15.61 8.70 14.34
CA LEU A 287 -14.82 7.60 13.80
C LEU A 287 -15.44 6.24 14.17
N GLU A 288 -15.71 5.44 13.15
CA GLU A 288 -16.37 4.13 13.24
C GLU A 288 -15.37 2.98 12.99
N VAL A 289 -14.38 3.20 12.12
CA VAL A 289 -13.33 2.24 11.75
C VAL A 289 -11.95 2.90 11.85
N LEU A 290 -11.04 2.25 12.59
CA LEU A 290 -9.65 2.66 12.75
C LEU A 290 -8.73 1.48 12.39
N GLU A 291 -7.85 1.71 11.43
CA GLU A 291 -6.82 0.77 11.03
C GLU A 291 -5.46 1.47 11.16
N ILE A 292 -4.56 0.87 11.93
CA ILE A 292 -3.20 1.35 12.15
C ILE A 292 -2.26 0.24 11.71
N ALA A 293 -1.49 0.48 10.66
CA ALA A 293 -0.45 -0.43 10.19
C ALA A 293 0.92 0.20 10.43
N TYR A 294 1.92 -0.63 10.71
CA TYR A 294 3.31 -0.18 10.84
C TYR A 294 4.15 -0.79 9.73
N SER A 295 4.54 0.03 8.77
CA SER A 295 5.21 -0.43 7.54
C SER A 295 6.73 -0.34 7.63
N ASN A 296 7.42 -1.40 7.23
CA ASN A 296 8.83 -1.41 6.75
C ASN A 296 9.90 -0.75 7.62
N ALA A 297 9.61 -0.45 8.87
CA ALA A 297 10.66 0.09 9.70
C ALA A 297 11.68 -1.00 10.02
N PRO A 298 12.98 -0.65 9.97
CA PRO A 298 14.02 -1.57 10.36
C PRO A 298 13.70 -2.10 11.76
N VAL A 299 13.78 -3.43 11.93
CA VAL A 299 13.39 -4.30 13.08
C VAL A 299 14.06 -3.92 14.41
N ARG A 300 14.03 -2.64 14.77
CA ARG A 300 14.44 -2.13 16.06
C ARG A 300 13.18 -2.11 16.91
N ILE A 301 13.18 -2.97 17.94
CA ILE A 301 12.09 -3.22 18.88
C ILE A 301 11.38 -1.91 19.24
N TRP A 302 10.19 -1.73 18.72
CA TRP A 302 9.33 -0.62 19.07
C TRP A 302 8.49 -0.99 20.29
N SER A 303 8.62 -0.19 21.35
CA SER A 303 7.61 -0.09 22.38
C SER A 303 6.69 1.07 22.03
N VAL A 304 5.51 0.75 21.50
CA VAL A 304 4.43 1.73 21.40
C VAL A 304 3.62 1.57 22.68
N ILE A 305 3.69 2.60 23.51
CA ILE A 305 2.95 2.65 24.75
C ILE A 305 1.53 3.12 24.40
N LEU A 306 0.56 2.19 24.47
CA LEU A 306 -0.87 2.48 24.24
C LEU A 306 -1.63 2.77 25.52
N ASN A 307 -0.96 2.82 26.68
CA ASN A 307 -1.59 2.83 28.00
C ASN A 307 -2.48 4.06 28.31
N GLN A 308 -2.66 4.98 27.37
CA GLN A 308 -3.56 6.13 27.45
C GLN A 308 -4.28 6.42 26.12
N LEU A 309 -4.33 5.45 25.20
CA LEU A 309 -5.03 5.60 23.93
C LEU A 309 -6.53 5.81 24.18
N SER A 310 -7.01 7.02 23.89
CA SER A 310 -8.45 7.33 23.94
C SER A 310 -9.09 6.96 22.60
N LEU A 311 -9.85 5.87 22.59
CA LEU A 311 -10.57 5.41 21.41
C LEU A 311 -11.93 6.13 21.28
N PRO A 312 -12.37 6.51 20.06
CA PRO A 312 -13.66 7.14 19.83
C PRO A 312 -14.85 6.31 20.31
N PRO A 313 -15.90 6.93 20.87
CA PRO A 313 -17.05 6.20 21.42
C PRO A 313 -17.89 5.48 20.37
N LYS A 314 -17.79 5.85 19.08
CA LYS A 314 -18.49 5.19 17.96
C LYS A 314 -17.66 4.11 17.27
N LEU A 315 -16.43 3.86 17.72
CA LEU A 315 -15.52 2.91 17.08
C LEU A 315 -16.05 1.48 17.24
N TYR A 316 -16.41 0.82 16.15
CA TYR A 316 -16.87 -0.58 16.16
C TYR A 316 -15.83 -1.55 15.62
N SER A 317 -14.84 -1.05 14.86
CA SER A 317 -13.77 -1.85 14.26
C SER A 317 -12.41 -1.21 14.51
N LEU A 318 -11.51 -1.98 15.13
CA LEU A 318 -10.13 -1.59 15.37
C LEU A 318 -9.19 -2.66 14.81
N THR A 319 -8.29 -2.25 13.92
CA THR A 319 -7.17 -3.07 13.44
C THR A 319 -5.87 -2.37 13.82
N ILE A 320 -4.97 -3.10 14.46
CA ILE A 320 -3.60 -2.67 14.72
C ILE A 320 -2.68 -3.78 14.21
N ASP A 321 -1.90 -3.48 13.18
CA ASP A 321 -0.91 -4.39 12.58
C ASP A 321 0.50 -3.86 12.86
N CYS A 322 1.22 -4.57 13.73
CA CYS A 322 2.52 -4.18 14.28
C CYS A 322 3.53 -5.32 14.14
N PHE A 323 4.07 -5.58 12.95
CA PHE A 323 5.03 -6.67 12.78
C PHE A 323 6.50 -6.21 12.85
N PRO A 324 7.35 -6.67 13.82
CA PRO A 324 7.06 -7.16 15.17
C PRO A 324 7.17 -6.03 16.22
N GLY A 325 6.12 -5.82 17.03
CA GLY A 325 6.06 -4.74 18.02
C GLY A 325 5.63 -5.18 19.43
N ASN A 326 6.25 -4.61 20.46
CA ASN A 326 5.75 -4.76 21.83
C ASN A 326 4.69 -3.69 22.08
N LEU A 327 3.41 -4.09 22.12
CA LEU A 327 2.30 -3.19 22.42
C LEU A 327 1.76 -3.47 23.82
N ASP A 328 1.90 -2.50 24.72
CA ASP A 328 1.29 -2.61 26.03
C ASP A 328 -0.13 -2.04 26.02
N PHE A 329 -1.13 -2.93 26.10
CA PHE A 329 -2.54 -2.59 26.18
C PHE A 329 -3.07 -2.44 27.63
N SER A 330 -2.21 -2.49 28.64
CA SER A 330 -2.61 -2.54 30.07
C SER A 330 -3.42 -1.34 30.59
N GLY A 331 -3.58 -0.27 29.81
CA GLY A 331 -4.44 0.88 30.12
C GLY A 331 -5.54 1.18 29.10
N VAL A 332 -5.63 0.42 28.00
CA VAL A 332 -6.57 0.72 26.92
C VAL A 332 -7.98 0.35 27.35
N ARG A 333 -8.89 1.34 27.30
CA ARG A 333 -10.33 1.12 27.48
C ARG A 333 -10.99 1.05 26.12
N PHE A 334 -11.38 -0.16 25.73
CA PHE A 334 -12.14 -0.37 24.51
C PHE A 334 -13.57 0.20 24.66
N PRO A 335 -14.06 0.96 23.67
CA PRO A 335 -15.47 1.32 23.54
C PRO A 335 -16.37 0.08 23.60
N SER A 336 -17.55 0.23 24.22
CA SER A 336 -18.47 -0.89 24.45
C SER A 336 -19.08 -1.46 23.16
N ASN A 337 -18.96 -0.76 22.05
CA ASN A 337 -19.48 -1.13 20.73
C ASN A 337 -18.43 -1.78 19.81
N ILE A 338 -17.20 -2.02 20.28
CA ILE A 338 -16.19 -2.73 19.49
C ILE A 338 -16.65 -4.16 19.22
N SER A 339 -16.95 -4.43 17.96
CA SER A 339 -17.38 -5.75 17.46
C SER A 339 -16.30 -6.47 16.66
N VAL A 340 -15.32 -5.74 16.13
CA VAL A 340 -14.19 -6.29 15.40
C VAL A 340 -12.89 -5.76 16.01
N LEU A 341 -12.06 -6.68 16.50
CA LEU A 341 -10.75 -6.37 17.06
C LEU A 341 -9.69 -7.24 16.39
N ARG A 342 -8.75 -6.61 15.69
CA ARG A 342 -7.61 -7.27 15.07
C ARG A 342 -6.33 -6.68 15.62
N LEU A 343 -5.57 -7.48 16.36
CA LEU A 343 -4.30 -7.10 16.96
C LEU A 343 -3.24 -8.04 16.38
N GLU A 344 -2.60 -7.62 15.31
CA GLU A 344 -1.71 -8.46 14.50
C GLU A 344 -0.24 -8.09 14.76
N GLY A 345 0.63 -9.09 14.87
CA GLY A 345 2.06 -8.90 15.14
C GLY A 345 2.41 -8.36 16.54
N CYS A 346 1.44 -8.24 17.44
CA CYS A 346 1.58 -7.54 18.72
C CYS A 346 2.09 -8.46 19.83
N LYS A 347 2.92 -7.97 20.76
CA LYS A 347 3.07 -8.63 22.07
C LYS A 347 1.92 -8.24 22.98
N LEU A 348 1.11 -9.20 23.40
CA LEU A 348 -0.15 -8.94 24.08
C LEU A 348 -0.09 -9.31 25.57
N SER A 349 -0.44 -8.35 26.44
CA SER A 349 -0.60 -8.56 27.88
C SER A 349 -1.57 -7.58 28.52
N GLY A 350 -2.28 -8.01 29.57
CA GLY A 350 -2.89 -7.11 30.56
C GLY A 350 -4.16 -6.37 30.15
N PHE A 351 -4.87 -6.78 29.10
CA PHE A 351 -6.13 -6.13 28.69
C PHE A 351 -7.34 -7.07 28.78
N LYS A 352 -8.53 -6.46 28.90
CA LYS A 352 -9.81 -7.16 28.88
C LYS A 352 -10.44 -7.01 27.50
N LEU A 353 -10.95 -8.12 26.98
CA LEU A 353 -11.68 -8.14 25.72
C LEU A 353 -13.08 -7.53 25.90
N PRO A 354 -13.55 -6.65 24.98
CA PRO A 354 -14.91 -6.13 25.02
C PRO A 354 -15.94 -7.25 24.79
N LEU A 355 -17.05 -7.23 25.54
CA LEU A 355 -18.06 -8.29 25.51
C LEU A 355 -18.85 -8.35 24.20
N SER A 356 -18.85 -7.26 23.43
CA SER A 356 -19.56 -7.11 22.14
C SER A 356 -18.76 -7.66 20.94
N LEU A 357 -17.60 -8.28 21.17
CA LEU A 357 -16.79 -8.84 20.10
C LEU A 357 -17.51 -9.93 19.33
N THR A 358 -17.57 -9.76 18.02
CA THR A 358 -18.00 -10.78 17.05
C THR A 358 -16.80 -11.39 16.33
N THR A 359 -15.71 -10.64 16.17
CA THR A 359 -14.48 -11.07 15.52
C THR A 359 -13.27 -10.67 16.35
N LEU A 360 -12.43 -11.64 16.68
CA LEU A 360 -11.12 -11.43 17.29
C LEU A 360 -10.03 -12.07 16.41
N SER A 361 -9.07 -11.27 15.98
CA SER A 361 -7.85 -11.74 15.31
C SER A 361 -6.63 -11.35 16.14
N LEU A 362 -5.82 -12.34 16.52
CA LEU A 362 -4.53 -12.13 17.18
C LEU A 362 -3.37 -12.61 16.29
N ARG A 363 -3.55 -12.61 14.96
CA ARG A 363 -2.59 -13.22 14.02
C ARG A 363 -1.16 -12.71 14.19
N GLY A 364 -0.17 -13.60 14.22
CA GLY A 364 1.25 -13.22 14.33
C GLY A 364 1.63 -12.61 15.68
N SER A 365 0.70 -12.52 16.64
CA SER A 365 0.92 -11.87 17.93
C SER A 365 1.60 -12.80 18.93
N ALA A 366 2.54 -12.27 19.71
CA ALA A 366 3.13 -12.97 20.82
C ALA A 366 2.23 -12.85 22.06
N VAL A 367 1.49 -13.92 22.36
CA VAL A 367 0.63 -14.00 23.55
C VAL A 367 1.37 -14.77 24.65
N ASN A 368 1.61 -14.14 25.81
CA ASN A 368 2.30 -14.81 26.92
C ASN A 368 1.53 -16.05 27.43
N SER A 369 0.19 -15.97 27.43
CA SER A 369 -0.67 -17.10 27.79
C SER A 369 -2.11 -16.86 27.34
N LEU A 370 -2.67 -17.79 26.55
CA LEU A 370 -4.09 -17.76 26.19
C LEU A 370 -5.01 -17.97 27.39
N ARG A 371 -4.53 -18.58 28.49
CA ARG A 371 -5.31 -18.80 29.71
C ARG A 371 -5.81 -17.51 30.36
N SER A 372 -5.20 -16.37 30.02
CA SER A 372 -5.66 -15.06 30.47
C SER A 372 -6.92 -14.57 29.77
N PHE A 373 -7.27 -15.16 28.62
CA PHE A 373 -8.48 -14.85 27.88
C PHE A 373 -9.60 -15.82 28.27
N ASN A 374 -10.67 -15.28 28.85
CA ASN A 374 -11.89 -16.03 29.08
C ASN A 374 -12.83 -15.88 27.87
N PHE A 375 -12.62 -16.70 26.84
CA PHE A 375 -13.41 -16.65 25.62
C PHE A 375 -14.89 -16.98 25.84
N GLU A 376 -15.23 -17.80 26.84
CA GLU A 376 -16.63 -18.13 27.17
C GLU A 376 -17.46 -16.90 27.55
N GLN A 377 -16.81 -15.86 28.07
CA GLN A 377 -17.46 -14.60 28.43
C GLN A 377 -17.75 -13.69 27.23
N LEU A 378 -17.44 -14.12 26.01
CA LEU A 378 -17.70 -13.36 24.77
C LEU A 378 -18.92 -13.97 24.06
N PRO A 379 -20.15 -13.67 24.51
CA PRO A 379 -21.36 -14.38 24.07
C PRO A 379 -21.63 -14.23 22.57
N ASP A 380 -21.13 -13.17 21.94
CA ASP A 380 -21.37 -12.86 20.53
C ASP A 380 -20.19 -13.22 19.60
N LEU A 381 -19.13 -13.85 20.13
CA LEU A 381 -17.93 -14.14 19.35
C LEU A 381 -18.19 -15.20 18.29
N VAL A 382 -18.19 -14.81 17.01
CA VAL A 382 -18.44 -15.69 15.86
C VAL A 382 -17.13 -16.21 15.26
N ARG A 383 -16.07 -15.39 15.25
CA ARG A 383 -14.78 -15.71 14.62
C ARG A 383 -13.62 -15.45 15.58
N LEU A 384 -12.78 -16.48 15.76
CA LEU A 384 -11.52 -16.42 16.50
C LEU A 384 -10.35 -16.85 15.59
N ASP A 385 -9.39 -15.95 15.39
CA ASP A 385 -8.22 -16.17 14.54
C ASP A 385 -6.94 -16.06 15.36
N LEU A 386 -6.26 -17.20 15.54
CA LEU A 386 -5.03 -17.36 16.33
C LEU A 386 -3.91 -17.93 15.45
N PHE A 387 -3.86 -17.51 14.18
CA PHE A 387 -2.83 -17.94 13.25
C PHE A 387 -1.44 -17.42 13.66
N ASP A 388 -0.44 -18.30 13.71
CA ASP A 388 0.98 -17.96 13.99
C ASP A 388 1.19 -17.18 15.30
N ILE A 389 0.65 -17.68 16.42
CA ILE A 389 0.82 -17.05 17.75
C ILE A 389 1.71 -17.85 18.70
N PHE A 390 2.43 -18.85 18.17
CA PHE A 390 3.36 -19.71 18.89
C PHE A 390 2.74 -20.47 20.08
N ILE A 391 1.50 -20.93 19.95
CA ILE A 391 0.86 -21.75 21.00
C ILE A 391 1.29 -23.21 20.94
N GLU A 392 1.57 -23.77 22.12
CA GLU A 392 1.97 -25.17 22.31
C GLU A 392 0.80 -26.10 22.67
N SER A 393 -0.21 -25.58 23.36
CA SER A 393 -1.46 -26.29 23.64
C SER A 393 -2.65 -25.34 23.55
N PHE A 394 -3.79 -25.90 23.13
CA PHE A 394 -5.07 -25.20 23.06
C PHE A 394 -6.12 -26.01 23.81
N GLU A 395 -6.44 -25.61 25.02
CA GLU A 395 -7.41 -26.27 25.90
C GLU A 395 -8.41 -25.23 26.40
N HIS A 396 -9.46 -25.00 25.62
CA HIS A 396 -10.41 -23.92 25.88
C HIS A 396 -11.84 -24.31 25.57
N SER A 397 -12.71 -23.94 26.50
CA SER A 397 -14.15 -23.85 26.29
C SER A 397 -14.47 -22.52 25.60
N LEU A 398 -15.26 -22.60 24.53
CA LEU A 398 -15.54 -21.50 23.60
C LEU A 398 -17.05 -21.22 23.57
N PRO A 399 -17.45 -19.97 23.32
CA PRO A 399 -18.86 -19.59 23.40
C PRO A 399 -19.69 -20.31 22.32
N PRO A 400 -20.98 -20.62 22.58
CA PRO A 400 -21.84 -21.32 21.61
C PRO A 400 -22.06 -20.58 20.28
N SER A 401 -21.80 -19.27 20.25
CA SER A 401 -21.85 -18.43 19.06
C SER A 401 -20.68 -18.67 18.10
N LEU A 402 -19.53 -19.20 18.57
CA LEU A 402 -18.32 -19.34 17.77
C LEU A 402 -18.54 -20.32 16.62
N LYS A 403 -18.33 -19.85 15.38
CA LYS A 403 -18.49 -20.63 14.14
C LYS A 403 -17.18 -20.95 13.46
N TYR A 404 -16.18 -20.10 13.61
CA TYR A 404 -14.87 -20.23 12.97
C TYR A 404 -13.74 -20.12 13.99
N LEU A 405 -12.84 -21.09 13.97
CA LEU A 405 -11.60 -21.09 14.73
C LEU A 405 -10.41 -21.37 13.80
N CYS A 406 -9.39 -20.52 13.88
CA CYS A 406 -8.11 -20.74 13.19
C CYS A 406 -6.98 -20.86 14.21
N LEU A 407 -6.26 -21.99 14.18
CA LEU A 407 -5.06 -22.27 14.96
C LEU A 407 -3.87 -22.59 14.03
N GLY A 408 -3.92 -22.14 12.78
CA GLY A 408 -2.89 -22.42 11.78
C GLY A 408 -1.50 -21.87 12.16
N ALA A 409 -0.45 -22.44 11.57
CA ALA A 409 0.95 -22.05 11.80
C ALA A 409 1.40 -22.05 13.28
N ASN A 410 0.80 -22.89 14.13
CA ASN A 410 1.23 -23.10 15.51
C ASN A 410 1.93 -24.45 15.69
N THR A 411 2.57 -24.67 16.86
CA THR A 411 3.22 -25.95 17.22
C THR A 411 2.42 -26.65 18.31
N LEU A 412 1.33 -27.33 17.95
CA LEU A 412 0.33 -27.85 18.87
C LEU A 412 0.65 -29.27 19.32
N SER A 413 0.91 -29.45 20.62
CA SER A 413 1.08 -30.75 21.28
C SER A 413 -0.20 -31.28 21.93
N LYS A 414 -1.20 -30.41 22.11
CA LYS A 414 -2.51 -30.73 22.65
C LYS A 414 -3.58 -29.78 22.12
N ILE A 415 -4.70 -30.34 21.67
CA ILE A 415 -5.86 -29.62 21.14
C ILE A 415 -7.11 -30.22 21.80
N CYS A 416 -7.74 -29.51 22.73
CA CYS A 416 -9.01 -29.87 23.35
C CYS A 416 -9.97 -28.69 23.22
N ILE A 417 -10.99 -28.84 22.38
CA ILE A 417 -11.91 -27.76 22.02
C ILE A 417 -13.32 -28.12 22.50
N GLU A 418 -13.86 -27.36 23.45
CA GLU A 418 -15.27 -27.45 23.84
C GLU A 418 -16.03 -26.28 23.21
N ALA A 419 -16.58 -26.51 22.00
CA ALA A 419 -17.22 -25.44 21.23
C ALA A 419 -18.48 -25.96 20.51
N PRO A 420 -19.66 -25.96 21.17
CA PRO A 420 -20.88 -26.56 20.61
C PRO A 420 -21.41 -25.83 19.37
N GLY A 421 -20.89 -24.64 19.08
CA GLY A 421 -21.23 -23.87 17.88
C GLY A 421 -20.28 -24.06 16.70
N LEU A 422 -19.11 -24.68 16.89
CA LEU A 422 -18.00 -24.59 15.96
C LEU A 422 -18.26 -25.38 14.68
N VAL A 423 -18.15 -24.71 13.53
CA VAL A 423 -18.43 -25.29 12.20
C VAL A 423 -17.17 -25.44 11.36
N VAL A 424 -16.24 -24.48 11.46
CA VAL A 424 -15.00 -24.44 10.67
C VAL A 424 -13.80 -24.40 11.60
N LEU A 425 -12.89 -25.36 11.43
CA LEU A 425 -11.61 -25.42 12.11
C LEU A 425 -10.45 -25.39 11.11
N ASP A 426 -9.60 -24.38 11.21
CA ASP A 426 -8.42 -24.23 10.37
C ASP A 426 -7.15 -24.53 11.18
N LEU A 427 -6.46 -25.63 10.85
CA LEU A 427 -5.17 -26.04 11.39
C LEU A 427 -4.07 -26.00 10.32
N SER A 428 -4.25 -25.21 9.26
CA SER A 428 -3.30 -25.15 8.15
C SER A 428 -1.91 -24.71 8.63
N PHE A 429 -0.85 -25.28 8.07
CA PHE A 429 0.55 -25.00 8.43
C PHE A 429 0.93 -25.32 9.88
N ALA A 430 0.05 -25.94 10.68
CA ALA A 430 0.37 -26.29 12.05
C ALA A 430 1.31 -27.51 12.10
N ALA A 431 2.25 -27.49 13.05
CA ALA A 431 2.97 -28.68 13.48
C ALA A 431 2.19 -29.32 14.63
N ILE A 432 1.56 -30.46 14.40
CA ILE A 432 0.67 -31.12 15.35
C ILE A 432 1.34 -32.39 15.87
N GLU A 433 1.45 -32.50 17.18
CA GLU A 433 1.92 -33.70 17.88
C GLU A 433 0.76 -34.34 18.65
N ILE A 434 0.42 -35.59 18.32
CA ILE A 434 -0.63 -36.36 18.98
C ILE A 434 0.04 -37.42 19.83
N SER A 435 -0.13 -37.34 21.15
CA SER A 435 0.49 -38.26 22.12
C SER A 435 -0.49 -39.29 22.71
N GLY A 436 -1.79 -39.08 22.53
CA GLY A 436 -2.86 -39.94 23.02
C GLY A 436 -4.25 -39.42 22.63
N PRO A 437 -5.33 -40.15 22.98
CA PRO A 437 -6.71 -39.74 22.71
C PRO A 437 -7.03 -38.35 23.29
N ASP A 438 -6.63 -38.11 24.54
CA ASP A 438 -6.88 -36.84 25.26
C ASP A 438 -6.04 -35.66 24.75
N SER A 439 -5.17 -35.87 23.76
CA SER A 439 -4.35 -34.80 23.17
C SER A 439 -4.99 -34.14 21.94
N PHE A 440 -6.07 -34.71 21.41
CA PHE A 440 -6.72 -34.20 20.21
C PHE A 440 -8.23 -34.51 20.25
N GLU A 441 -8.97 -33.58 20.83
CA GLU A 441 -10.42 -33.61 20.99
C GLU A 441 -11.04 -32.42 20.24
N ILE A 442 -11.81 -32.73 19.21
CA ILE A 442 -12.49 -31.75 18.36
C ILE A 442 -14.00 -32.01 18.45
N PRO A 443 -14.84 -30.96 18.59
CA PRO A 443 -16.26 -31.16 18.74
C PRO A 443 -16.87 -31.76 17.47
N ASP A 444 -17.83 -32.67 17.65
CA ASP A 444 -18.58 -33.33 16.59
C ASP A 444 -19.42 -32.36 15.73
N THR A 445 -19.42 -31.06 16.00
CA THR A 445 -20.11 -30.02 15.22
C THR A 445 -19.29 -29.50 14.04
N VAL A 446 -17.98 -29.82 13.96
CA VAL A 446 -17.08 -29.33 12.92
C VAL A 446 -17.38 -30.00 11.58
N ILE A 447 -17.86 -29.20 10.61
CA ILE A 447 -18.23 -29.64 9.26
C ILE A 447 -17.07 -29.47 8.28
N LYS A 448 -16.23 -28.45 8.48
CA LYS A 448 -15.09 -28.14 7.62
C LYS A 448 -13.81 -28.08 8.44
N MET A 449 -12.80 -28.82 8.00
CA MET A 449 -11.49 -28.83 8.61
C MET A 449 -10.40 -28.67 7.57
N SER A 450 -9.43 -27.80 7.84
CA SER A 450 -8.23 -27.67 7.01
C SER A 450 -7.00 -28.15 7.77
N LEU A 451 -6.26 -29.07 7.16
CA LEU A 451 -4.93 -29.53 7.56
C LEU A 451 -3.91 -29.23 6.44
N LYS A 452 -4.22 -28.27 5.57
CA LYS A 452 -3.35 -27.86 4.46
C LYS A 452 -1.95 -27.52 4.98
N CYS A 453 -0.92 -28.12 4.40
CA CYS A 453 0.48 -27.94 4.80
C CYS A 453 0.77 -28.24 6.29
N ALA A 454 -0.12 -28.95 7.00
CA ALA A 454 0.14 -29.34 8.38
C ALA A 454 1.17 -30.48 8.44
N ASN A 455 1.97 -30.51 9.50
CA ASN A 455 2.91 -31.58 9.79
C ASN A 455 2.45 -32.34 11.03
N ILE A 456 1.89 -33.54 10.84
CA ILE A 456 1.28 -34.33 11.90
C ILE A 456 2.22 -35.46 12.32
N VAL A 457 2.55 -35.50 13.61
CA VAL A 457 3.37 -36.52 14.23
C VAL A 457 2.56 -37.22 15.32
N VAL A 458 2.28 -38.51 15.13
CA VAL A 458 1.65 -39.35 16.16
C VAL A 458 2.76 -40.06 16.93
N LYS A 459 2.85 -39.82 18.25
CA LYS A 459 3.79 -40.51 19.12
C LYS A 459 3.12 -41.69 19.80
N SER A 460 3.81 -42.82 19.89
CA SER A 460 3.41 -43.87 20.83
C SER A 460 3.70 -43.42 22.26
N ALA A 461 2.73 -43.61 23.16
CA ALA A 461 3.02 -43.50 24.58
C ALA A 461 4.16 -44.48 24.92
N LYS A 462 5.26 -43.95 25.47
CA LYS A 462 6.37 -44.77 25.92
C LYS A 462 5.83 -45.66 27.04
N ASN A 463 5.66 -46.95 26.74
CA ASN A 463 5.22 -48.03 27.64
C ASN A 463 3.70 -48.33 27.72
N SER A 464 2.83 -47.82 26.84
CA SER A 464 1.45 -48.33 26.80
C SER A 464 1.33 -49.51 25.83
N GLU A 465 0.71 -50.60 26.28
CA GLU A 465 0.18 -51.64 25.38
C GLU A 465 -1.03 -51.14 24.57
N GLU A 466 -1.53 -49.94 24.86
CA GLU A 466 -2.63 -49.34 24.11
C GLU A 466 -2.27 -49.12 22.64
N PRO A 467 -3.20 -49.45 21.72
CA PRO A 467 -2.98 -49.25 20.29
C PRO A 467 -2.72 -47.76 20.00
N LYS A 468 -1.76 -47.49 19.09
CA LYS A 468 -1.48 -46.12 18.65
C LYS A 468 -2.78 -45.45 18.19
N PRO A 469 -3.08 -44.21 18.64
CA PRO A 469 -4.27 -43.51 18.21
C PRO A 469 -4.21 -43.29 16.69
N LYS A 470 -5.31 -43.61 16.01
CA LYS A 470 -5.44 -43.41 14.56
C LYS A 470 -6.12 -42.07 14.30
N LEU A 471 -5.49 -41.19 13.52
CA LEU A 471 -6.04 -39.87 13.18
C LEU A 471 -7.50 -39.92 12.68
N PRO A 472 -7.90 -40.85 11.78
CA PRO A 472 -9.31 -40.95 11.34
C PRO A 472 -10.31 -41.23 12.47
N GLN A 473 -9.90 -41.89 13.56
CA GLN A 473 -10.76 -42.13 14.72
C GLN A 473 -10.95 -40.88 15.58
N MET A 474 -10.09 -39.88 15.41
CA MET A 474 -10.10 -38.62 16.16
C MET A 474 -10.77 -37.49 15.37
N LEU A 475 -11.15 -37.74 14.11
CA LEU A 475 -11.85 -36.76 13.30
C LEU A 475 -13.33 -36.66 13.71
N PRO A 476 -13.94 -35.46 13.69
CA PRO A 476 -15.36 -35.27 13.97
C PRO A 476 -16.24 -36.12 13.06
N LYS A 477 -17.29 -36.73 13.60
CA LYS A 477 -18.21 -37.58 12.82
C LYS A 477 -19.03 -36.78 11.80
N SER A 478 -19.25 -35.48 12.04
CA SER A 478 -20.01 -34.61 11.13
C SER A 478 -19.17 -33.99 10.01
N LEU A 479 -17.87 -34.31 9.93
CA LEU A 479 -16.95 -33.71 8.98
C LEU A 479 -17.37 -34.01 7.54
N LYS A 480 -17.59 -32.96 6.74
CA LYS A 480 -17.97 -33.06 5.31
C LYS A 480 -16.89 -32.58 4.36
N HIS A 481 -15.98 -31.73 4.85
CA HIS A 481 -14.90 -31.18 4.04
C HIS A 481 -13.59 -31.29 4.81
N LEU A 482 -12.60 -31.93 4.20
CA LEU A 482 -11.25 -32.06 4.74
C LEU A 482 -10.24 -31.63 3.68
N ASP A 483 -9.49 -30.56 3.95
CA ASP A 483 -8.37 -30.11 3.10
C ASP A 483 -7.06 -30.72 3.61
N LEU A 484 -6.43 -31.59 2.80
CA LEU A 484 -5.15 -32.25 3.07
C LEU A 484 -4.04 -31.79 2.12
N ASN A 485 -4.23 -30.69 1.39
CA ASN A 485 -3.26 -30.21 0.41
C ASN A 485 -1.87 -30.04 1.04
N SER A 486 -0.89 -30.79 0.56
CA SER A 486 0.49 -30.79 1.09
C SER A 486 0.60 -31.12 2.59
N CYS A 487 -0.37 -31.84 3.16
CA CYS A 487 -0.27 -32.33 4.54
C CYS A 487 0.77 -33.44 4.63
N LEU A 488 1.72 -33.28 5.55
CA LEU A 488 2.76 -34.27 5.82
C LEU A 488 2.36 -35.08 7.06
N VAL A 489 2.04 -36.34 6.85
CA VAL A 489 1.89 -37.32 7.93
C VAL A 489 3.03 -38.33 7.83
N LYS A 490 3.80 -38.50 8.91
CA LYS A 490 4.99 -39.36 8.86
C LYS A 490 4.61 -40.82 8.57
N PRO A 491 5.24 -41.50 7.58
CA PRO A 491 4.65 -42.66 6.90
C PRO A 491 4.72 -43.99 7.66
N ALA A 492 5.49 -44.09 8.73
CA ALA A 492 5.76 -45.38 9.38
C ALA A 492 4.54 -46.01 10.07
N ASP A 493 3.42 -45.28 10.19
CA ASP A 493 2.33 -45.64 11.09
C ASP A 493 0.91 -45.58 10.48
N PHE A 494 0.75 -45.31 9.16
CA PHE A 494 -0.59 -45.00 8.62
C PHE A 494 -0.90 -45.47 7.19
N ASP A 495 -1.99 -46.24 7.06
CA ASP A 495 -2.86 -46.26 5.88
C ASP A 495 -4.04 -45.29 6.11
N ILE A 496 -3.75 -43.98 6.07
CA ILE A 496 -4.76 -42.92 6.28
C ILE A 496 -5.89 -43.03 5.25
N TRP A 497 -5.54 -43.36 4.01
CA TRP A 497 -6.48 -43.37 2.90
C TRP A 497 -7.52 -44.48 3.04
N GLY A 498 -7.10 -45.68 3.48
CA GLY A 498 -8.03 -46.79 3.74
C GLY A 498 -9.08 -46.48 4.82
N ASP A 499 -8.68 -45.78 5.88
CA ASP A 499 -9.58 -45.44 6.98
C ASP A 499 -10.45 -44.19 6.68
N LEU A 500 -9.96 -43.21 5.91
CA LEU A 500 -10.76 -42.05 5.48
C LEU A 500 -11.89 -42.43 4.51
N GLY A 501 -11.73 -43.48 3.71
CA GLY A 501 -12.78 -43.99 2.81
C GLY A 501 -14.05 -44.48 3.53
N LYS A 502 -14.01 -44.61 4.86
CA LYS A 502 -15.17 -44.99 5.69
C LYS A 502 -16.09 -43.81 6.03
N PHE A 503 -15.67 -42.56 5.78
CA PHE A 503 -16.50 -41.38 6.03
C PHE A 503 -17.46 -41.14 4.85
N GLU A 504 -18.74 -41.43 5.06
CA GLU A 504 -19.78 -41.23 4.05
C GLU A 504 -19.96 -39.74 3.72
N GLY A 505 -19.79 -39.37 2.45
CA GLY A 505 -19.99 -37.99 1.96
C GLY A 505 -18.84 -37.02 2.24
N LEU A 506 -17.71 -37.48 2.77
CA LEU A 506 -16.53 -36.64 3.00
C LEU A 506 -15.89 -36.22 1.66
N LYS A 507 -15.83 -34.91 1.42
CA LYS A 507 -15.07 -34.33 0.31
C LYS A 507 -13.65 -34.04 0.77
N ILE A 508 -12.70 -34.80 0.23
CA ILE A 508 -11.27 -34.60 0.49
C ILE A 508 -10.69 -33.75 -0.64
N LEU A 509 -10.04 -32.65 -0.28
CA LEU A 509 -9.27 -31.83 -1.22
C LEU A 509 -7.79 -32.21 -1.09
N THR A 510 -7.20 -32.66 -2.20
CA THR A 510 -5.79 -33.04 -2.30
C THR A 510 -5.21 -32.50 -3.60
N SER A 511 -4.10 -31.78 -3.52
CA SER A 511 -3.21 -31.49 -4.64
C SER A 511 -2.23 -32.63 -4.72
N ASN A 512 -2.26 -33.38 -5.81
CA ASN A 512 -1.18 -34.32 -6.14
C ASN A 512 0.15 -33.60 -6.24
#